data_AF-V4QLH5-F1
#
_entry.id   AF-V4QLH5-F1
#
_cell.length_a   1.000
_cell.length_b   1.000
_cell.length_c   1.000
_cell.angle_alpha   90.00
_cell.angle_beta   90.00
_cell.angle_gamma   90.00
#
_symmetry.space_group_name_H-M   'P 1'
#
loop_
_entity.id
_entity.type
_entity.pdbx_description
1 polymer ?
#
loop_
_entity_poly.entity_id
_entity_poly.type
_entity_poly.pdbx_seq_one_letter_code
_entity_poly.pdbx_strand_id
1 'polypeptide(L)'
;MRPEGIYIKAAIDPPNWFLNDRSDVRSSFYLEEVASEFDVQGLELDFTGVCWDADWRYVDDGWQAWNFKGTKWQKVSADMRRLYLKNAYRVLLTRARQGMVIFVPPGDDADPTRPKSFYDETWAFLQSCGLQALGV
;
A
#
# COMPACT_ATOMS: atom_id res chain seq x y z
N MET A 1 0.59 7.26 4.30
CA MET A 1 0.07 6.18 5.18
C MET A 1 0.12 6.46 6.68
N ARG A 2 1.20 7.00 7.25
CA ARG A 2 1.29 7.25 8.72
C ARG A 2 0.11 8.04 9.33
N PRO A 3 -0.44 9.08 8.67
CA PRO A 3 -1.62 9.79 9.18
C PRO A 3 -2.85 8.90 9.35
N GLU A 4 -2.95 7.82 8.57
CA GLU A 4 -4.02 6.83 8.65
C GLU A 4 -3.74 5.74 9.70
N GLY A 5 -2.67 5.88 10.50
CA GLY A 5 -2.23 4.87 11.46
C GLY A 5 -1.54 3.65 10.84
N ILE A 6 -1.40 3.61 9.51
CA ILE A 6 -0.85 2.49 8.75
C ILE A 6 0.65 2.70 8.56
N TYR A 7 1.47 1.94 9.27
CA TYR A 7 2.92 1.89 9.07
C TYR A 7 3.48 0.68 9.79
N ILE A 8 4.62 0.17 9.29
CA ILE A 8 5.35 -0.92 9.95
C ILE A 8 5.92 -0.36 11.26
N LYS A 9 5.30 -0.73 12.39
CA LYS A 9 5.78 -0.39 13.74
C LYS A 9 6.84 -1.39 14.19
N ALA A 10 6.57 -2.66 13.97
CA ALA A 10 7.46 -3.78 14.25
C ALA A 10 7.38 -4.79 13.10
N ALA A 11 8.43 -5.60 12.93
CA ALA A 11 8.34 -6.76 12.06
C ALA A 11 7.27 -7.71 12.62
N ILE A 12 6.37 -8.17 11.77
CA ILE A 12 5.43 -9.22 12.16
C ILE A 12 6.18 -10.55 12.34
N ASP A 13 5.58 -11.46 13.11
CA ASP A 13 5.96 -12.88 13.11
C ASP A 13 5.02 -13.62 12.15
N PRO A 14 5.45 -13.92 10.89
CA PRO A 14 4.53 -14.34 9.84
C PRO A 14 3.69 -15.56 10.20
N PRO A 15 4.22 -16.65 10.80
CA PRO A 15 3.40 -17.77 11.24
C PRO A 15 2.26 -17.36 12.16
N ASN A 16 2.54 -16.56 13.20
CA ASN A 16 1.51 -16.11 14.14
C ASN A 16 0.50 -15.16 13.46
N TRP A 17 0.98 -14.24 12.62
CA TRP A 17 0.11 -13.27 11.96
C TRP A 17 -0.83 -13.91 10.93
N PHE A 18 -0.34 -14.86 10.13
CA PHE A 18 -1.13 -15.50 9.07
C PHE A 18 -1.95 -16.70 9.56
N LEU A 19 -1.49 -17.45 10.56
CA LEU A 19 -2.10 -18.74 10.93
C LEU A 19 -2.94 -18.71 12.20
N ASN A 20 -2.72 -17.74 13.11
CA ASN A 20 -3.48 -17.71 14.35
C ASN A 20 -4.93 -17.27 14.10
N ASP A 21 -5.83 -17.75 14.94
CA ASP A 21 -7.25 -17.45 14.84
C ASP A 21 -7.61 -16.09 15.48
N ARG A 22 -8.92 -15.79 15.51
CA ARG A 22 -9.49 -14.54 16.04
C ARG A 22 -9.32 -14.36 17.56
N SER A 23 -8.84 -15.37 18.29
CA SER A 23 -8.59 -15.24 19.73
C SER A 23 -7.20 -14.65 20.03
N ASP A 24 -6.30 -14.61 19.05
CA ASP A 24 -4.99 -13.98 19.16
C ASP A 24 -4.99 -12.59 18.51
N VAL A 25 -4.74 -11.57 19.33
CA VAL A 25 -4.64 -10.17 18.89
C VAL A 25 -3.52 -9.93 17.88
N ARG A 26 -2.52 -10.83 17.82
CA ARG A 26 -1.41 -10.76 16.86
C ARG A 26 -1.79 -11.31 15.48
N SER A 27 -2.96 -11.90 15.34
CA SER A 27 -3.45 -12.42 14.07
C SER A 27 -3.88 -11.31 13.11
N SER A 28 -3.75 -11.58 11.81
CA SER A 28 -4.27 -10.77 10.70
C SER A 28 -5.77 -10.47 10.80
N PHE A 29 -6.55 -11.19 11.63
CA PHE A 29 -7.95 -10.84 11.90
C PHE A 29 -8.13 -9.45 12.54
N TYR A 30 -7.13 -8.93 13.25
CA TYR A 30 -7.20 -7.65 13.93
C TYR A 30 -6.63 -6.48 13.11
N LEU A 31 -5.79 -6.77 12.10
CA LEU A 31 -5.17 -5.77 11.22
C LEU A 31 -4.42 -4.63 11.96
N GLU A 32 -3.93 -4.88 13.17
CA GLU A 32 -3.16 -3.91 13.96
C GLU A 32 -1.74 -3.69 13.42
N GLU A 33 -1.18 -4.72 12.78
CA GLU A 33 0.12 -4.69 12.13
C GLU A 33 -0.04 -5.01 10.63
N VAL A 34 0.92 -4.53 9.82
CA VAL A 34 0.91 -4.71 8.37
C VAL A 34 2.03 -5.65 7.91
N ALA A 35 1.71 -6.52 6.96
CA ALA A 35 2.69 -7.36 6.27
C ALA A 35 3.33 -6.58 5.10
N SER A 36 4.66 -6.68 4.96
CA SER A 36 5.41 -6.15 3.82
C SER A 36 5.36 -7.10 2.62
N GLU A 37 5.87 -6.66 1.48
CA GLU A 37 6.05 -7.49 0.28
C GLU A 37 6.95 -8.71 0.55
N PHE A 38 7.88 -8.62 1.50
CA PHE A 38 8.76 -9.71 1.88
C PHE A 38 8.03 -10.79 2.69
N ASP A 39 7.13 -10.37 3.58
CA ASP A 39 6.37 -11.27 4.45
C ASP A 39 5.36 -12.12 3.66
N VAL A 40 4.81 -11.54 2.58
CA VAL A 40 3.80 -12.20 1.73
C VAL A 40 4.40 -12.92 0.52
N GLN A 41 5.71 -12.83 0.30
CA GLN A 41 6.33 -13.39 -0.89
C GLN A 41 6.19 -14.92 -0.94
N GLY A 42 5.61 -15.44 -2.01
CA GLY A 42 5.35 -16.88 -2.16
C GLY A 42 4.12 -17.40 -1.41
N LEU A 43 3.44 -16.54 -0.65
CA LEU A 43 2.16 -16.86 -0.04
C LEU A 43 1.00 -16.65 -1.02
N GLU A 44 -0.03 -17.45 -0.84
CA GLU A 44 -1.34 -17.27 -1.46
C GLU A 44 -2.35 -16.97 -0.35
N LEU A 45 -3.03 -15.84 -0.43
CA LEU A 45 -3.96 -15.37 0.58
C LEU A 45 -5.37 -15.32 -0.01
N ASP A 46 -6.38 -15.77 0.73
CA ASP A 46 -7.76 -15.76 0.22
C ASP A 46 -8.23 -14.33 -0.06
N PHE A 47 -8.04 -13.42 0.90
CA PHE A 47 -8.34 -12.00 0.77
C PHE A 47 -7.17 -11.15 1.22
N THR A 48 -6.97 -9.99 0.57
CA THR A 48 -5.96 -9.02 1.02
C THR A 48 -6.51 -7.60 1.05
N GLY A 49 -5.99 -6.80 1.98
CA GLY A 49 -6.04 -5.34 1.94
C GLY A 49 -4.68 -4.81 1.52
N VAL A 50 -4.62 -3.97 0.47
CA VAL A 50 -3.40 -3.33 0.01
C VAL A 50 -3.49 -1.84 0.28
N CYS A 51 -2.53 -1.31 1.03
CA CYS A 51 -2.44 0.12 1.34
C CYS A 51 -1.52 0.78 0.31
N TRP A 52 -2.05 1.70 -0.49
CA TRP A 52 -1.33 2.38 -1.57
C TRP A 52 -0.90 3.80 -1.17
N ASP A 53 0.41 4.06 -1.02
CA ASP A 53 0.91 5.40 -0.62
C ASP A 53 1.41 6.25 -1.81
N ALA A 54 1.72 7.52 -1.55
CA ALA A 54 2.17 8.48 -2.57
C ALA A 54 3.61 8.25 -3.09
N ASP A 55 4.28 7.19 -2.63
CA ASP A 55 5.63 6.82 -3.05
C ASP A 55 5.65 6.19 -4.45
N TRP A 56 4.58 5.50 -4.85
CA TRP A 56 4.38 4.98 -6.19
C TRP A 56 3.05 5.49 -6.74
N ARG A 57 3.06 6.70 -7.28
CA ARG A 57 1.83 7.39 -7.71
C ARG A 57 1.75 7.56 -9.22
N TYR A 58 0.55 7.51 -9.75
CA TYR A 58 0.23 7.84 -11.13
C TYR A 58 0.01 9.35 -11.25
N VAL A 59 0.79 10.01 -12.11
CA VAL A 59 0.72 11.46 -12.37
C VAL A 59 1.10 11.72 -13.83
N ASP A 60 0.35 12.57 -14.53
CA ASP A 60 0.61 12.96 -15.92
C ASP A 60 0.72 11.75 -16.88
N ASP A 61 -0.22 10.81 -16.77
CA ASP A 61 -0.27 9.59 -17.57
C ASP A 61 0.93 8.63 -17.37
N GLY A 62 1.57 8.69 -16.21
CA GLY A 62 2.73 7.86 -15.91
C GLY A 62 2.93 7.55 -14.43
N TRP A 63 3.47 6.35 -14.16
CA TRP A 63 3.90 5.98 -12.82
C TRP A 63 5.20 6.66 -12.43
N GLN A 64 5.23 7.27 -11.25
CA GLN A 64 6.39 7.96 -10.71
C GLN A 64 6.77 7.38 -9.35
N ALA A 65 8.08 7.14 -9.17
CA ALA A 65 8.64 6.71 -7.89
C ALA A 65 9.16 7.91 -7.09
N TRP A 66 8.75 7.97 -5.84
CA TRP A 66 9.05 9.01 -4.89
C TRP A 66 9.50 8.40 -3.56
N ASN A 67 10.23 9.20 -2.79
CA ASN A 67 10.63 8.85 -1.43
C ASN A 67 10.47 10.07 -0.54
N PHE A 68 9.80 9.90 0.59
CA PHE A 68 9.65 10.96 1.57
C PHE A 68 10.86 11.00 2.49
N LYS A 69 11.61 12.10 2.47
CA LYS A 69 12.80 12.30 3.32
C LYS A 69 12.72 13.63 4.06
N GLY A 70 12.84 13.56 5.38
CA GLY A 70 12.68 14.72 6.25
C GLY A 70 11.24 15.25 6.14
N THR A 71 11.06 16.33 5.41
CA THR A 71 9.77 17.03 5.25
C THR A 71 9.30 17.11 3.79
N LYS A 72 9.97 16.43 2.86
CA LYS A 72 9.66 16.56 1.42
C LYS A 72 9.74 15.26 0.66
N TRP A 73 8.93 15.19 -0.38
CA TRP A 73 9.02 14.16 -1.41
C TRP A 73 10.15 14.46 -2.38
N GLN A 74 10.93 13.43 -2.68
CA GLN A 74 12.00 13.47 -3.68
C GLN A 74 11.75 12.38 -4.71
N LYS A 75 11.89 12.70 -6.01
CA LYS A 75 11.87 11.68 -7.05
C LYS A 75 13.01 10.68 -6.79
N VAL A 76 12.69 9.39 -6.87
CA VAL A 76 13.72 8.34 -6.86
C VAL A 76 14.45 8.44 -8.19
N SER A 77 15.75 8.73 -8.20
CA SER A 77 16.54 8.88 -9.43
C SER A 77 17.19 7.57 -9.87
N ALA A 78 17.58 6.71 -8.93
CA ALA A 78 18.25 5.45 -9.21
C ALA A 78 17.26 4.42 -9.78
N ASP A 79 17.49 3.96 -11.01
CA ASP A 79 16.59 3.03 -11.71
C ASP A 79 16.39 1.72 -10.97
N MET A 80 17.44 1.20 -10.34
CA MET A 80 17.36 0.00 -9.51
C MET A 80 16.34 0.19 -8.37
N ARG A 81 16.34 1.34 -7.68
CA ARG A 81 15.37 1.62 -6.60
C ARG A 81 13.95 1.79 -7.11
N ARG A 82 13.78 2.39 -8.30
CA ARG A 82 12.47 2.46 -8.97
C ARG A 82 11.93 1.07 -9.28
N LEU A 83 12.79 0.20 -9.79
CA LEU A 83 12.45 -1.18 -10.10
C LEU A 83 12.06 -1.96 -8.84
N TYR A 84 12.81 -1.81 -7.74
CA TYR A 84 12.45 -2.40 -6.46
C TYR A 84 11.06 -1.96 -5.99
N LEU A 85 10.79 -0.65 -5.98
CA LEU A 85 9.48 -0.12 -5.58
C LEU A 85 8.35 -0.66 -6.46
N LYS A 86 8.52 -0.61 -7.79
CA LYS A 86 7.56 -1.18 -8.73
C LYS A 86 7.30 -2.67 -8.46
N ASN A 87 8.34 -3.44 -8.14
CA ASN A 87 8.22 -4.86 -7.87
C ASN A 87 7.52 -5.15 -6.53
N ALA A 88 7.72 -4.33 -5.50
CA ALA A 88 6.98 -4.45 -4.24
C ALA A 88 5.47 -4.36 -4.50
N TYR A 89 5.01 -3.34 -5.25
CA TYR A 89 3.60 -3.23 -5.65
C TYR A 89 3.13 -4.41 -6.50
N ARG A 90 3.95 -4.92 -7.44
CA ARG A 90 3.60 -6.14 -8.22
C ARG A 90 3.42 -7.37 -7.35
N VAL A 91 4.25 -7.55 -6.33
CA VAL A 91 4.12 -8.66 -5.37
C VAL A 91 2.81 -8.53 -4.61
N LEU A 92 2.55 -7.38 -3.98
CA LEU A 92 1.34 -7.11 -3.20
C LEU A 92 0.06 -7.32 -4.02
N LEU A 93 0.01 -6.77 -5.24
CA LEU A 93 -1.15 -6.83 -6.13
C LEU A 93 -1.44 -8.23 -6.71
N THR A 94 -0.60 -9.23 -6.43
CA THR A 94 -0.77 -10.60 -6.94
C THR A 94 -0.93 -11.65 -5.84
N ARG A 95 -1.09 -11.26 -4.57
CA ARG A 95 -1.21 -12.21 -3.45
C ARG A 95 -2.61 -12.75 -3.21
N ALA A 96 -3.65 -12.00 -3.58
CA ALA A 96 -5.04 -12.38 -3.34
C ALA A 96 -5.55 -13.43 -4.32
N ARG A 97 -6.27 -14.43 -3.80
CA ARG A 97 -6.94 -15.48 -4.59
C ARG A 97 -8.41 -15.22 -4.85
N GLN A 98 -9.14 -14.74 -3.84
CA GLN A 98 -10.59 -14.59 -3.89
C GLN A 98 -10.99 -13.11 -4.05
N GLY A 99 -10.28 -12.20 -3.39
CA GLY A 99 -10.56 -10.78 -3.52
C GLY A 99 -9.50 -9.88 -2.90
N MET A 100 -9.45 -8.64 -3.37
CA MET A 100 -8.52 -7.63 -2.89
C MET A 100 -9.25 -6.31 -2.70
N VAL A 101 -8.98 -5.64 -1.58
CA VAL A 101 -9.36 -4.25 -1.35
C VAL A 101 -8.10 -3.41 -1.46
N ILE A 102 -8.12 -2.35 -2.28
CA ILE A 102 -7.04 -1.38 -2.37
C ILE A 102 -7.50 -0.11 -1.67
N PHE A 103 -6.77 0.28 -0.63
CA PHE A 103 -6.98 1.54 0.07
C PHE A 103 -6.03 2.59 -0.48
N VAL A 104 -6.61 3.63 -1.10
CA VAL A 104 -5.91 4.87 -1.48
C VAL A 104 -6.34 5.96 -0.50
N PRO A 105 -5.44 6.56 0.28
CA PRO A 105 -5.80 7.59 1.26
C PRO A 105 -6.44 8.82 0.59
N PRO A 106 -7.44 9.45 1.23
CA PRO A 106 -7.87 10.78 0.83
C PRO A 106 -6.74 11.76 1.14
N GLY A 107 -6.21 12.42 0.12
CA GLY A 107 -5.21 13.47 0.34
C GLY A 107 -5.81 14.70 1.03
N ASP A 108 -4.93 15.55 1.55
CA ASP A 108 -5.28 16.74 2.32
C ASP A 108 -4.41 17.92 1.86
N ASP A 109 -5.03 18.93 1.24
CA ASP A 109 -4.29 20.07 0.69
C ASP A 109 -3.83 21.04 1.78
N ALA A 110 -4.34 20.91 3.01
CA ALA A 110 -3.80 21.62 4.17
C ALA A 110 -2.51 20.96 4.69
N ASP A 111 -2.25 19.70 4.31
CA ASP A 111 -1.04 18.97 4.65
C ASP A 111 -0.11 18.87 3.43
N PRO A 112 0.98 19.66 3.38
CA PRO A 112 1.89 19.69 2.23
C PRO A 112 2.62 18.36 1.99
N THR A 113 2.54 17.41 2.93
CA THR A 113 3.14 16.08 2.77
C THR A 113 2.21 15.09 2.06
N ARG A 114 0.92 15.41 1.90
CA ARG A 114 -0.07 14.51 1.28
C ARG A 114 -1.20 15.24 0.53
N PRO A 115 -0.90 16.24 -0.33
CA PRO A 115 -1.92 16.92 -1.13
C PRO A 115 -2.75 15.92 -1.95
N LYS A 116 -4.01 16.26 -2.24
CA LYS A 116 -4.94 15.40 -2.98
C LYS A 116 -4.39 14.96 -4.33
N SER A 117 -3.65 15.84 -5.00
CA SER A 117 -2.98 15.56 -6.27
C SER A 117 -1.99 14.39 -6.24
N PHE A 118 -1.54 13.92 -5.07
CA PHE A 118 -0.70 12.72 -4.99
C PHE A 118 -1.49 11.41 -5.10
N TYR A 119 -2.79 11.45 -4.86
CA TYR A 119 -3.65 10.26 -4.74
C TYR A 119 -4.76 10.24 -5.79
N ASP A 120 -5.34 11.40 -6.14
CA ASP A 120 -6.53 11.50 -7.01
C ASP A 120 -6.33 10.85 -8.39
N GLU A 121 -5.19 11.11 -9.05
CA GLU A 121 -4.88 10.50 -10.34
C GLU A 121 -4.65 8.99 -10.24
N THR A 122 -4.07 8.52 -9.12
CA THR A 122 -3.89 7.09 -8.86
C THR A 122 -5.24 6.41 -8.63
N TRP A 123 -6.12 7.05 -7.87
CA TRP A 123 -7.49 6.61 -7.65
C TRP A 123 -8.26 6.52 -8.97
N ALA A 124 -8.24 7.59 -9.78
CA ALA A 124 -8.89 7.61 -11.09
C ALA A 124 -8.33 6.54 -12.04
N PHE A 125 -7.01 6.33 -12.04
CA PHE A 125 -6.38 5.26 -12.80
C PHE A 125 -6.91 3.88 -12.39
N LEU A 126 -6.97 3.58 -11.10
CA LEU A 126 -7.49 2.31 -10.58
C LEU A 126 -8.97 2.12 -10.95
N GLN A 127 -9.79 3.16 -10.86
CA GLN A 127 -11.19 3.11 -11.31
C GLN A 127 -11.29 2.84 -12.81
N SER A 128 -10.44 3.47 -13.63
CA SER A 128 -10.42 3.22 -15.08
C SER A 128 -10.00 1.79 -15.45
N CYS A 129 -9.26 1.11 -14.56
CA CYS A 129 -8.96 -0.32 -14.67
C CYS A 129 -10.16 -1.23 -14.31
N GLY A 130 -11.31 -0.67 -13.97
CA GLY A 130 -12.53 -1.41 -13.62
C GLY A 130 -12.70 -1.69 -12.12
N LEU A 131 -11.86 -1.12 -11.26
CA LEU A 131 -12.05 -1.26 -9.81
C LEU A 131 -13.23 -0.41 -9.36
N GLN A 132 -14.12 -1.02 -8.59
CA GLN A 132 -15.28 -0.35 -8.02
C GLN A 132 -14.92 0.28 -6.67
N ALA A 133 -15.32 1.55 -6.49
CA ALA A 133 -15.21 2.20 -5.19
C ALA A 133 -16.15 1.51 -4.20
N LEU A 134 -15.63 1.15 -3.03
CA LEU A 134 -16.47 0.71 -1.92
C LEU A 134 -17.07 1.96 -1.26
N GLY A 135 -18.39 1.98 -1.12
CA GLY A 135 -19.09 3.07 -0.45
C GLY A 135 -18.64 3.20 1.00
N VAL A 136 -18.54 4.45 1.47
CA VAL A 136 -18.29 4.81 2.88
C VAL A 136 -19.62 5.07 3.56
#